data_AF-A0ABD4Q4B0-F1
#
_entry.id   AF-A0ABD4Q4B0-F1
#
_cell.length_a   1.000
_cell.length_b   1.000
_cell.length_c   1.000
_cell.angle_alpha   90.00
_cell.angle_beta   90.00
_cell.angle_gamma   90.00
#
_symmetry.space_group_name_H-M   'P 1'
#
loop_
_entity.id
_entity.type
_entity.pdbx_description
1 polymer ?
#
loop_
_entity_poly.entity_id
_entity_poly.type
_entity_poly.pdbx_seq_one_letter_code
_entity_poly.pdbx_strand_id
1 'polypeptide(L)' 'ISVGDYHLAHAVGELFTGQRTDDAGMLALLAPYSPHRQRLVRLMHASGFSKQRYGARMSIEDHRDR' A
#
# COMPACT_ATOMS: atom_id res chain seq x y z
N ILE A 1 -6.54 12.07 1.77
CA ILE A 1 -5.63 10.91 1.58
C ILE A 1 -4.27 11.48 1.22
N SER A 2 -3.18 10.81 1.60
CA SER A 2 -1.83 11.30 1.29
C SER A 2 -1.55 11.06 -0.18
N VAL A 3 -1.10 12.08 -0.90
CA VAL A 3 -0.64 12.01 -2.30
C VAL A 3 0.86 12.26 -2.27
N GLY A 4 1.65 11.48 -3.01
CA GLY A 4 3.11 11.45 -2.90
C GLY A 4 3.64 10.37 -1.95
N ASP A 5 2.74 9.64 -1.28
CA ASP A 5 3.11 8.41 -0.59
C ASP A 5 3.23 7.26 -1.61
N TYR A 6 4.47 7.04 -2.05
CA TYR A 6 4.80 6.00 -3.00
C TYR A 6 4.32 4.60 -2.55
N HIS A 7 4.23 4.33 -1.24
CA HIS A 7 3.79 3.03 -0.76
C HIS A 7 2.28 2.87 -0.74
N LEU A 8 1.54 3.95 -0.48
CA LEU A 8 0.09 3.95 -0.46
C LEU A 8 -0.48 3.71 -1.86
N ALA A 9 0.02 4.42 -2.88
CA ALA A 9 -0.44 4.25 -4.26
C ALA A 9 -0.30 2.79 -4.72
N HIS A 10 0.87 2.17 -4.47
CA HIS A 10 1.09 0.76 -4.77
C HIS A 10 0.15 -0.19 -4.03
N ALA A 11 -0.08 0.04 -2.74
CA ALA A 11 -0.97 -0.81 -1.94
C ALA A 11 -2.42 -0.70 -2.43
N VAL A 12 -2.89 0.51 -2.75
CA VAL A 12 -4.24 0.74 -3.27
C VAL A 12 -4.39 0.12 -4.66
N GLY A 13 -3.44 0.33 -5.56
CA GLY A 13 -3.46 -0.30 -6.88
C GLY A 13 -3.56 -1.81 -6.76
N GLU A 14 -2.72 -2.41 -5.92
CA GLU A 14 -2.64 -3.85 -5.79
C GLU A 14 -3.90 -4.44 -5.13
N LEU A 15 -4.50 -3.74 -4.16
CA LEU A 15 -5.77 -4.13 -3.56
C LEU A 15 -6.91 -4.19 -4.60
N PHE A 16 -7.02 -3.16 -5.45
CA PHE A 16 -8.16 -3.01 -6.36
C PHE A 16 -7.98 -3.71 -7.70
N THR A 17 -6.74 -3.81 -8.18
CA THR A 17 -6.43 -4.26 -9.55
C THR A 17 -5.45 -5.42 -9.58
N GLY A 18 -4.87 -5.81 -8.44
CA GLY A 18 -3.77 -6.78 -8.38
C GLY A 18 -2.46 -6.27 -8.97
N GLN A 19 -2.39 -5.01 -9.40
CA GLN A 19 -1.21 -4.39 -10.04
C GLN A 19 -0.86 -3.07 -9.36
N ARG A 20 0.41 -2.69 -9.42
CA ARG A 20 0.89 -1.41 -8.90
C ARG A 20 0.33 -0.21 -9.68
N THR A 21 0.19 0.92 -9.01
CA THR A 21 -0.27 2.18 -9.62
C THR A 21 0.43 3.39 -8.99
N ASP A 22 0.31 4.54 -9.64
CA ASP A 22 0.84 5.82 -9.18
C ASP A 22 -0.24 6.65 -8.47
N ASP A 23 0.09 7.89 -8.07
CA ASP A 23 -0.84 8.77 -7.38
C ASP A 23 -2.09 9.10 -8.21
N ALA A 24 -1.93 9.30 -9.52
CA ALA A 24 -3.04 9.61 -10.41
C ALA A 24 -3.98 8.41 -10.52
N GLY A 25 -3.44 7.21 -10.70
CA GLY A 25 -4.21 5.97 -10.72
C GLY A 25 -4.87 5.68 -9.37
N MET A 26 -4.18 5.92 -8.26
CA MET A 26 -4.78 5.82 -6.92
C MET A 26 -5.98 6.76 -6.77
N LEU A 27 -5.87 8.01 -7.22
CA LEU A 27 -6.97 8.98 -7.15
C LEU A 27 -8.16 8.55 -8.02
N ALA A 28 -7.90 8.01 -9.21
CA ALA A 28 -8.94 7.48 -10.08
C ALA A 28 -9.68 6.29 -9.43
N LEU A 29 -8.93 5.33 -8.87
CA LEU A 29 -9.50 4.17 -8.16
C LEU A 29 -10.33 4.58 -6.94
N LEU A 30 -9.92 5.63 -6.23
CA LEU A 30 -10.61 6.13 -5.04
C LEU A 30 -11.70 7.17 -5.33
N ALA A 31 -11.84 7.63 -6.58
CA ALA A 31 -12.82 8.65 -6.96
C ALA A 31 -14.27 8.28 -6.61
N PRO A 32 -14.75 7.04 -6.85
CA PRO A 32 -16.12 6.63 -6.53
C PRO A 32 -16.47 6.68 -5.04
N TYR A 33 -15.46 6.64 -4.18
CA TYR A 33 -15.62 6.62 -2.72
C TYR A 33 -15.51 8.01 -2.09
N SER A 34 -15.57 9.08 -2.88
CA SER A 34 -15.64 10.45 -2.36
C SER A 34 -16.94 10.64 -1.56
N PRO A 35 -16.92 11.29 -0.38
CA PRO A 35 -15.77 11.93 0.29
C PRO A 35 -14.98 11.00 1.25
N HIS A 36 -15.34 9.72 1.34
CA HIS A 36 -14.84 8.76 2.33
C HIS A 36 -13.54 8.03 1.95
N ARG A 37 -12.71 8.60 1.08
CA ARG A 37 -11.46 7.96 0.59
C ARG A 37 -10.52 7.52 1.72
N GLN A 38 -10.40 8.31 2.78
CA GLN A 38 -9.56 7.95 3.94
C GLN A 38 -10.12 6.76 4.72
N ARG A 39 -11.45 6.63 4.82
CA ARG A 39 -12.09 5.49 5.49
C ARG A 39 -11.76 4.18 4.78
N LEU A 40 -11.66 4.21 3.45
CA LEU A 40 -11.28 3.05 2.66
C LEU A 40 -9.82 2.65 2.88
N VAL A 41 -8.90 3.63 2.94
CA VAL A 41 -7.49 3.37 3.31
C VAL A 41 -7.39 2.74 4.71
N ARG A 42 -8.16 3.22 5.69
CA ARG A 42 -8.20 2.60 7.03
C ARG A 42 -8.75 1.18 7.02
N LEU A 43 -9.81 0.92 6.25
CA LEU A 43 -10.37 -0.42 6.11
C LEU A 43 -9.39 -1.37 5.42
N MET A 44 -8.65 -0.90 4.41
CA MET A 44 -7.55 -1.67 3.82
C MET A 44 -6.54 -2.08 4.89
N HIS A 45 -6.07 -1.17 5.73
CA HIS A 45 -5.16 -1.52 6.83
C HIS A 45 -5.79 -2.48 7.85
N ALA A 46 -7.06 -2.31 8.18
CA ALA A 46 -7.78 -3.17 9.12
C ALA A 46 -8.07 -4.57 8.56
N SER A 47 -8.16 -4.72 7.24
CA SER A 47 -8.44 -5.99 6.58
C SER A 47 -7.30 -7.01 6.67
N GLY A 48 -6.11 -6.59 7.13
CA GLY A 48 -4.90 -7.42 7.11
C GLY A 48 -4.28 -7.56 5.71
N PHE A 49 -4.80 -6.83 4.72
CA PHE A 49 -4.21 -6.80 3.38
C PHE A 49 -2.76 -6.30 3.45
N SER A 50 -1.85 -7.10 2.89
CA SER A 50 -0.48 -6.71 2.64
C SER A 50 -0.20 -6.85 1.15
N LYS A 51 0.33 -5.78 0.56
CA LYS A 51 0.93 -5.82 -0.78
C LYS A 51 2.00 -6.92 -0.86
N GLN A 52 2.14 -7.52 -2.03
CA GLN A 52 3.14 -8.54 -2.30
C GLN A 52 4.54 -7.99 -2.07
N ARG A 53 5.37 -8.82 -1.45
CA ARG A 53 6.77 -8.50 -1.18
C ARG A 53 7.64 -9.39 -2.07
N TYR A 54 8.34 -8.78 -3.01
CA TYR A 54 9.20 -9.48 -3.96
C TYR A 54 10.66 -9.63 -3.48
N GLY A 55 11.02 -9.03 -2.34
CA GLY A 55 12.38 -9.11 -1.79
C GLY A 55 12.61 -10.40 -1.00
N ALA A 56 13.82 -10.97 -1.11
CA ALA A 56 14.25 -12.05 -0.24
C ALA A 56 14.13 -11.61 1.23
N ARG A 57 13.70 -12.54 2.11
CA ARG A 57 13.73 -12.28 3.55
C ARG A 57 15.20 -12.16 3.95
N MET A 58 15.61 -10.97 4.38
CA MET A 58 16.95 -10.76 4.92
C MET A 58 17.13 -11.65 6.15
N SER A 59 18.20 -12.44 6.17
CA SER A 59 18.60 -13.18 7.38
C SER A 59 18.97 -12.19 8.48
N ILE A 60 18.59 -12.48 9.72
CA ILE A 60 18.96 -11.65 10.88
C ILE A 60 20.48 -11.63 10.97
N GLU A 61 21.09 -10.44 10.94
CA GLU A 61 22.53 -10.28 11.12
C GLU A 61 22.86 -10.37 12.62
N ASP A 62 23.82 -11.23 12.96
CA ASP A 62 24.26 -11.41 14.34
C ASP A 62 25.35 -10.38 14.68
N HIS A 63 25.07 -9.51 15.64
CA HIS A 63 25.97 -8.44 16.06
C HIS A 63 26.63 -8.70 17.42
N ARG A 64 26.51 -9.91 17.99
CA ARG A 64 27.01 -10.21 19.34
C ARG A 64 28.54 -10.21 19.47
N ASP A 65 29.25 -10.28 18.35
CA ASP A 65 30.72 -10.30 18.29
C ASP A 65 31.31 -8.99 17.72
N ARG A 66 30.58 -7.87 17.74
CA ARG A 66 31.02 -6.56 17.22
C ARG A 66 31.36 -5.54 18.30
#